data_AF-X1VE03-F1
#
_entry.id   AF-X1VE03-F1
#
_cell.length_a   1.000
_cell.length_b   1.000
_cell.length_c   1.000
_cell.angle_alpha   90.00
_cell.angle_beta   90.00
_cell.angle_gamma   90.00
#
_symmetry.space_group_name_H-M   'P 1'
#
loop_
_entity.id
_entity.type
_entity.pdbx_description
1 polymer ?
#
loop_
_entity_poly.entity_id
_entity_poly.type
_entity_poly.pdbx_seq_one_letter_code
_entity_poly.pdbx_strand_id
1 'polypeptide(L)'
;MKRLAISLFLTLILTSTLVAGCISQPTRPATLSGKLPIFHAGSLTIPFAQISEEFNKLYPNVEILLEGAGSQTTIRKVTELHKECGVIGSADYTIIPQLMFPEYADWYIIFASNQMCLA
;
A
#
# COMPACT_ATOMS: atom_id res chain seq x y z
N MET A 1 -26.52 -50.74 -30.27
CA MET A 1 -25.95 -50.58 -28.90
C MET A 1 -24.71 -49.70 -28.87
N LYS A 2 -23.66 -49.95 -29.67
CA LYS A 2 -22.40 -49.16 -29.65
C LYS A 2 -22.57 -47.66 -30.00
N ARG A 3 -23.38 -47.33 -31.01
CA ARG A 3 -23.66 -45.92 -31.41
C ARG A 3 -24.47 -45.13 -30.37
N LEU A 4 -25.38 -45.81 -29.66
CA LEU A 4 -26.17 -45.23 -28.58
C LEU A 4 -25.29 -44.92 -27.36
N ALA A 5 -24.37 -45.83 -27.02
CA ALA A 5 -23.40 -45.64 -25.94
C ALA A 5 -22.43 -44.49 -26.22
N ILE A 6 -21.95 -44.35 -27.46
CA ILE A 6 -21.08 -43.23 -27.86
C ILE A 6 -21.81 -41.89 -27.78
N SER A 7 -23.06 -41.83 -28.23
CA SER A 7 -23.87 -40.61 -28.14
C SER A 7 -24.13 -40.21 -26.68
N LEU A 8 -24.41 -41.19 -25.81
CA LEU A 8 -24.63 -40.96 -24.38
C LEU A 8 -23.37 -40.46 -23.66
N PHE A 9 -22.21 -41.00 -24.05
CA PHE A 9 -20.92 -40.61 -23.51
C PHE A 9 -20.53 -39.18 -23.96
N LEU A 10 -20.81 -38.83 -25.21
CA LEU A 10 -20.54 -37.49 -25.75
C LEU A 10 -21.42 -36.42 -25.09
N THR A 11 -22.70 -36.74 -24.85
CA THR A 11 -23.60 -35.84 -24.12
C THR A 11 -23.18 -35.66 -22.66
N LEU A 12 -22.69 -36.70 -22.00
CA LEU A 12 -22.25 -36.64 -20.61
C LEU A 12 -21.00 -35.74 -20.44
N ILE A 13 -20.06 -35.84 -21.38
CA ILE A 13 -18.86 -34.99 -21.42
C ILE A 13 -19.25 -33.53 -21.64
N LEU A 14 -20.16 -33.25 -22.58
CA LEU A 14 -20.60 -31.89 -22.90
C LEU A 14 -21.36 -31.25 -21.72
N THR A 15 -22.16 -32.03 -20.98
CA THR A 15 -22.82 -31.53 -19.77
C THR A 15 -21.86 -31.29 -18.61
N SER A 16 -20.77 -32.06 -18.52
CA SER A 16 -19.77 -31.91 -17.45
C SER A 16 -18.90 -30.65 -17.63
N THR A 17 -18.57 -30.27 -18.86
CA THR A 17 -17.79 -29.06 -19.15
C THR A 17 -18.58 -27.77 -18.93
N LEU A 18 -19.90 -27.79 -19.13
CA LEU A 18 -20.79 -26.64 -18.88
C LEU A 18 -20.92 -26.32 -17.38
N VAL A 19 -20.85 -27.32 -16.49
CA VAL A 19 -20.98 -27.13 -15.03
C VAL A 19 -19.69 -26.59 -14.40
N ALA A 20 -18.52 -26.89 -14.96
CA ALA A 20 -17.23 -26.42 -14.44
C ALA A 20 -17.00 -24.91 -14.61
N GLY A 21 -17.70 -24.25 -15.55
CA GLY A 21 -17.53 -22.83 -15.84
C GLY A 21 -18.22 -21.86 -14.87
N CYS A 22 -19.11 -22.35 -13.99
CA CYS A 22 -19.89 -21.50 -13.07
C CYS A 22 -19.31 -21.42 -11.64
N ILE A 23 -18.10 -21.93 -11.41
CA ILE A 23 -17.45 -21.79 -10.10
C ILE A 23 -16.80 -20.41 -10.03
N SER A 24 -17.60 -19.40 -9.68
CA SER A 24 -17.07 -18.14 -9.17
C SER A 24 -16.32 -18.45 -7.88
N GLN A 25 -14.99 -18.43 -7.92
CA GLN A 25 -14.19 -18.53 -6.72
C GLN A 25 -14.63 -17.42 -5.76
N PRO A 26 -14.98 -17.74 -4.50
CA PRO A 26 -15.27 -16.70 -3.52
C PRO A 26 -13.98 -15.87 -3.36
N THR A 27 -14.01 -14.64 -3.86
CA THR A 27 -12.97 -13.65 -3.62
C THR A 27 -12.90 -13.43 -2.12
N ARG A 28 -11.90 -14.03 -1.46
CA ARG A 28 -11.59 -13.71 -0.07
C ARG A 28 -11.40 -12.18 0.01
N PRO A 29 -12.01 -11.48 0.97
CA PRO A 29 -11.71 -10.08 1.18
C PRO A 29 -10.20 -9.97 1.38
N ALA A 30 -9.54 -9.20 0.51
CA ALA A 30 -8.11 -9.01 0.59
C ALA A 30 -7.81 -8.30 1.92
N THR A 31 -7.29 -9.05 2.88
CA THR A 31 -6.84 -8.50 4.16
C THR A 31 -5.55 -7.74 3.89
N LEU A 32 -5.54 -6.42 4.11
CA LEU A 32 -4.35 -5.59 3.94
C LEU A 32 -3.19 -6.15 4.76
N SER A 33 -2.04 -6.34 4.12
CA SER A 33 -0.86 -6.96 4.74
C SER A 33 0.42 -6.54 4.03
N GLY A 34 1.56 -6.67 4.72
CA GLY A 34 2.89 -6.40 4.15
C GLY A 34 3.65 -5.33 4.93
N LYS A 35 4.78 -4.88 4.38
CA LYS A 35 5.61 -3.83 5.00
C LYS A 35 5.25 -2.47 4.42
N LEU A 36 5.11 -1.46 5.27
CA LEU A 36 4.86 -0.08 4.87
C LEU A 36 5.98 0.83 5.40
N PRO A 37 7.03 1.10 4.59
CA PRO A 37 8.07 2.06 4.93
C PRO A 37 7.52 3.49 4.91
N ILE A 38 7.77 4.22 6.00
CA ILE A 38 7.36 5.62 6.15
C ILE A 38 8.57 6.43 6.58
N PHE A 39 8.95 7.41 5.77
CA PHE A 39 10.02 8.35 6.10
C PHE A 39 9.40 9.67 6.53
N HIS A 40 9.81 10.19 7.68
CA HIS A 40 9.20 11.41 8.20
C HIS A 40 10.24 12.38 8.78
N ALA A 41 9.84 13.64 8.92
CA ALA A 41 10.60 14.66 9.61
C ALA A 41 10.74 14.30 11.10
N GLY A 42 11.87 14.64 11.72
CA GLY A 42 12.13 14.32 13.13
C GLY A 42 11.07 14.86 14.09
N SER A 43 10.50 16.04 13.82
CA SER A 43 9.40 16.63 14.60
C SER A 43 8.10 15.82 14.57
N LEU A 44 7.95 14.90 13.61
CA LEU A 44 6.77 14.06 13.43
C LEU A 44 6.90 12.67 14.09
N THR A 45 8.02 12.39 14.76
CA THR A 45 8.31 11.05 15.34
C THR A 45 7.23 10.57 16.31
N ILE A 46 6.82 11.41 17.27
CA ILE A 46 5.80 11.04 18.26
C ILE A 46 4.42 10.87 17.61
N PRO A 47 3.91 11.84 16.81
CA PRO A 47 2.63 11.69 16.12
C PRO A 47 2.56 10.44 15.22
N PHE A 48 3.60 10.16 14.44
CA PHE A 48 3.60 8.99 13.55
C PHE A 48 3.65 7.66 14.31
N ALA A 49 4.34 7.60 15.45
CA ALA A 49 4.30 6.42 16.31
C ALA A 49 2.89 6.14 16.82
N GLN A 50 2.17 7.18 17.27
CA GLN A 50 0.79 7.06 17.74
C GLN A 50 -0.17 6.66 16.61
N ILE A 51 -0.06 7.29 15.44
CA ILE A 51 -0.86 6.94 14.26
C ILE A 51 -0.59 5.49 13.82
N SER A 52 0.67 5.05 13.85
CA SER A 52 1.05 3.68 13.51
C SER A 52 0.43 2.66 14.47
N GLU A 53 0.34 2.97 15.76
CA GLU A 53 -0.29 2.09 16.74
C GLU A 53 -1.79 1.94 16.45
N GLU A 54 -2.50 3.05 16.23
CA GLU A 54 -3.92 3.02 15.91
C GLU A 54 -4.22 2.37 14.55
N PHE A 55 -3.37 2.61 13.55
CA PHE A 55 -3.49 1.97 12.24
C PHE A 55 -3.36 0.45 12.36
N ASN A 56 -2.38 -0.05 13.12
CA ASN A 56 -2.16 -1.49 13.26
C ASN A 56 -3.26 -2.20 14.07
N LYS A 57 -4.00 -1.49 14.93
CA LYS A 57 -5.23 -2.05 15.56
C LYS A 57 -6.29 -2.41 14.52
N LEU A 58 -6.38 -1.62 13.44
CA LEU A 58 -7.30 -1.85 12.33
C LEU A 58 -6.73 -2.82 11.28
N TYR A 59 -5.41 -2.80 11.08
CA TYR A 59 -4.71 -3.57 10.06
C TYR A 59 -3.52 -4.35 10.67
N PRO A 60 -3.79 -5.42 11.44
CA PRO A 60 -2.76 -6.12 12.23
C PRO A 60 -1.70 -6.86 11.39
N ASN A 61 -1.98 -7.10 10.10
CA ASN A 61 -1.05 -7.78 9.20
C ASN A 61 -0.11 -6.81 8.46
N VAL A 62 -0.19 -5.51 8.74
CA VAL A 62 0.70 -4.49 8.19
C VAL A 62 1.82 -4.19 9.18
N GLU A 63 3.06 -4.29 8.73
CA GLU A 63 4.26 -3.92 9.47
C GLU A 63 4.67 -2.50 9.03
N ILE A 64 4.36 -1.50 9.85
CA ILE A 64 4.79 -0.11 9.61
C ILE A 64 6.25 0.04 10.04
N LEU A 65 7.08 0.59 9.15
CA LEU A 65 8.50 0.83 9.37
C LEU A 65 8.78 2.34 9.34
N LEU A 66 8.87 2.97 10.52
CA LEU A 66 9.12 4.40 10.65
C LEU A 66 10.63 4.71 10.62
N GLU A 67 11.05 5.69 9.82
CA GLU A 67 12.41 6.24 9.82
C GLU A 67 12.39 7.78 9.88
N GLY A 68 12.77 8.33 11.04
CA GLY A 68 12.84 9.78 11.25
C GLY A 68 14.18 10.38 10.79
N ALA A 69 14.14 11.51 10.08
CA ALA A 69 15.32 12.33 9.73
C ALA A 69 14.92 13.79 9.48
N GLY A 70 15.84 14.63 8.99
CA GLY A 70 15.48 15.95 8.45
C GLY A 70 14.62 15.81 7.18
N SER A 71 13.68 16.74 6.94
CA SER A 71 12.72 16.65 5.83
C SER A 71 13.38 16.41 4.47
N GLN A 72 14.40 17.20 4.13
CA GLN A 72 15.15 17.03 2.88
C GLN A 72 15.88 15.68 2.83
N THR A 73 16.49 15.25 3.93
CA THR A 73 17.18 13.96 4.02
C THR A 73 16.21 12.81 3.75
N THR A 74 15.02 12.87 4.35
CA THR A 74 13.95 11.89 4.13
C THR A 74 13.51 11.84 2.66
N ILE A 75 13.35 12.99 1.99
CA ILE A 75 13.02 13.01 0.57
C ILE A 75 14.17 12.45 -0.29
N ARG A 76 15.42 12.85 -0.04
CA ARG A 76 16.59 12.38 -0.79
C ARG A 76 16.83 10.87 -0.67
N LYS A 77 16.38 10.22 0.42
CA LYS A 77 16.36 8.75 0.50
C LYS A 77 15.56 8.12 -0.66
N VAL A 78 14.48 8.75 -1.09
CA VAL A 78 13.66 8.27 -2.20
C VAL A 78 14.22 8.76 -3.53
N THR A 79 14.50 10.05 -3.64
CA THR A 79 14.78 10.68 -4.95
C THR A 79 16.21 10.43 -5.44
N GLU A 80 17.16 10.17 -4.53
CA GLU A 80 18.58 9.97 -4.86
C GLU A 80 19.07 8.57 -4.50
N LEU A 81 18.62 8.01 -3.37
CA LEU A 81 19.02 6.67 -2.94
C LEU A 81 18.05 5.58 -3.39
N HIS A 82 16.95 5.95 -4.06
CA HIS A 82 15.93 5.05 -4.58
C HIS A 82 15.38 4.05 -3.54
N LYS A 83 15.33 4.46 -2.26
CA LYS A 83 14.68 3.67 -1.22
C LYS A 83 13.17 3.64 -1.46
N GLU A 84 12.59 2.46 -1.35
CA GLU A 84 11.13 2.28 -1.38
C GLU A 84 10.49 2.98 -0.18
N CYS A 85 9.43 3.75 -0.44
CA CYS A 85 8.71 4.51 0.56
C CYS A 85 7.23 4.57 0.20
N GLY A 86 6.35 4.24 1.15
CA GLY A 86 4.90 4.35 0.98
C GLY A 86 4.34 5.70 1.39
N VAL A 87 4.94 6.35 2.40
CA VAL A 87 4.48 7.65 2.91
C VAL A 87 5.69 8.52 3.28
N ILE A 88 5.66 9.77 2.83
CA ILE A 88 6.60 10.81 3.27
C ILE A 88 5.89 11.86 4.13
N GLY A 89 6.42 12.10 5.33
CA GLY A 89 6.03 13.22 6.19
C GLY A 89 7.08 14.31 6.21
N SER A 90 6.82 15.48 5.63
CA SER A 90 7.74 16.64 5.68
C SER A 90 7.28 17.69 6.70
N ALA A 91 8.24 18.33 7.38
CA ALA A 91 7.97 19.52 8.21
C ALA A 91 7.89 20.83 7.38
N ASP A 92 8.27 20.77 6.11
CA ASP A 92 8.12 21.86 5.13
C ASP A 92 7.45 21.28 3.89
N TYR A 93 6.22 21.67 3.60
CA TYR A 93 5.49 21.09 2.47
C TYR A 93 6.07 21.53 1.11
N THR A 94 6.77 22.67 1.07
CA THR A 94 7.24 23.26 -0.19
C THR A 94 8.33 22.45 -0.87
N ILE A 95 9.09 21.67 -0.10
CA ILE A 95 10.16 20.83 -0.64
C ILE A 95 9.64 19.58 -1.36
N ILE A 96 8.39 19.17 -1.14
CA ILE A 96 7.80 18.00 -1.80
C ILE A 96 7.73 18.22 -3.32
N PRO A 97 7.03 19.26 -3.84
CA PRO A 97 7.01 19.51 -5.28
C PRO A 97 8.39 19.89 -5.84
N GLN A 98 9.27 20.50 -5.05
CA GLN A 98 10.60 20.89 -5.54
C GLN A 98 11.53 19.71 -5.81
N LEU A 99 11.41 18.63 -5.03
CA LEU A 99 12.36 17.52 -5.06
C LEU A 99 11.75 16.21 -5.56
N MET A 100 10.43 16.05 -5.50
CA MET A 100 9.76 14.79 -5.85
C MET A 100 8.95 14.87 -7.14
N PHE A 101 8.53 16.05 -7.59
CA PHE A 101 7.66 16.12 -8.76
C PHE A 101 8.46 16.31 -10.05
N PRO A 102 7.99 15.72 -11.16
CA PRO A 102 6.89 14.73 -11.27
C PRO A 102 7.33 13.27 -11.02
N GLU A 103 8.62 12.98 -10.85
CA GLU A 103 9.13 11.62 -11.00
C GLU A 103 8.77 10.67 -9.83
N TYR A 104 8.59 11.20 -8.63
CA TYR A 104 8.41 10.42 -7.40
C TYR A 104 7.09 10.70 -6.67
N ALA A 105 6.38 11.77 -7.04
CA ALA A 105 5.06 12.09 -6.51
C ALA A 105 4.31 13.02 -7.47
N ASP A 106 2.98 12.95 -7.44
CA ASP A 106 2.08 13.78 -8.26
C ASP A 106 1.23 14.74 -7.41
N TRP A 107 1.17 14.53 -6.09
CA TRP A 107 0.34 15.30 -5.18
C TRP A 107 0.91 15.33 -3.76
N TYR A 108 0.46 16.28 -2.95
CA TYR A 108 0.75 16.35 -1.51
C TYR A 108 -0.41 17.02 -0.76
N ILE A 109 -0.46 16.83 0.57
CA ILE A 109 -1.47 17.43 1.46
C ILE A 109 -0.76 18.18 2.59
N ILE A 110 -1.21 19.41 2.86
CA ILE A 110 -0.81 20.16 4.06
C ILE A 110 -1.77 19.78 5.18
N PHE A 111 -1.24 19.23 6.28
CA PHE A 111 -2.07 18.64 7.34
C PHE A 111 -1.83 19.22 8.74
N ALA A 112 -0.72 19.93 8.96
CA ALA A 112 -0.35 20.46 10.26
C ALA A 112 0.48 21.75 10.13
N SER A 113 0.52 22.53 11.22
CA SER A 113 1.37 23.71 11.39
C SER A 113 2.21 23.56 12.66
N ASN A 114 3.26 24.35 12.78
CA ASN A 114 4.09 24.38 13.99
C ASN A 114 4.52 25.82 14.31
N GLN A 115 5.11 26.02 15.49
CA GLN A 115 5.62 27.30 15.95
C GLN A 115 7.04 27.14 16.49
N MET A 116 7.93 28.06 16.10
CA MET A 116 9.27 28.15 16.69
C MET A 116 9.18 28.76 18.09
N CYS A 117 9.82 28.11 19.06
CA CYS A 117 9.90 28.56 20.45
C CYS A 117 11.35 28.49 20.93
N LEU A 118 11.68 29.22 21.99
CA LEU A 118 12.93 29.08 22.73
C LEU A 118 12.67 28.25 23.99
N ALA A 119 13.59 27.37 24.32
CA ALA A 119 13.58 26.57 25.55
C ALA A 119 14.45 27.21 26.63
#